data_AF-A0AAD6KHG4-F1
#
_entry.id   AF-A0AAD6KHG4-F1
#
_cell.length_a   1.000
_cell.length_b   1.000
_cell.length_c   1.000
_cell.angle_alpha   90.00
_cell.angle_beta   90.00
_cell.angle_gamma   90.00
#
_symmetry.space_group_name_H-M   'P 1'
#
loop_
_entity.id
_entity.type
_entity.pdbx_description
1 polymer ?
#
loop_
_entity_poly.entity_id
_entity_poly.type
_entity_poly.pdbx_seq_one_letter_code
_entity_poly.pdbx_strand_id
1 'polypeptide(L)'
;MERKKSNLCPCKILKVLEEGTVKTKYEVAWLDRNKKVIETAIVNRSDLIWKKSPLSRNSLKPFIRKSTYRSFPWVLHDKLAEKYQISRDPPQDLEGKVFIQDGIVCNKRKKDATDVEESGKLKKKKVEGEKAEATGKDKQQKEEPIKYPIDDLLVQPVTDDPVFTARPLPSTDFKVPMDCVGDLLMVWDFCSSYSKLLHLLPFSLEDFENAICHKGSNVTLIVETHSSLLRLLKHDKDEYNSAVQKRTRALKITLTNWTEFLCDFIEIINVGDFSTNITTVKRGHYGLLDAQVKLGILRELVNQVLGTDIVRENWLNSVLTS
;
A
#
# COMPACT_ATOMS: atom_id res chain seq x y z
N MET A 1 5.38 -24.30 8.85
CA MET A 1 3.95 -24.67 8.93
C MET A 1 3.49 -24.93 7.52
N GLU A 2 2.66 -25.94 7.29
CA GLU A 2 2.08 -26.18 5.96
C GLU A 2 0.58 -25.89 5.98
N ARG A 3 0.06 -25.38 4.86
CA ARG A 3 -1.38 -25.14 4.64
C ARG A 3 -2.00 -26.42 4.06
N LYS A 4 -2.16 -27.47 4.87
CA LYS A 4 -2.83 -28.70 4.43
C LYS A 4 -4.30 -28.63 4.83
N LYS A 5 -5.20 -28.52 3.84
CA LYS A 5 -6.67 -28.55 3.99
C LYS A 5 -7.16 -27.77 5.23
N SER A 6 -7.00 -26.44 5.17
CA SER A 6 -7.45 -25.45 6.18
C SER A 6 -6.87 -25.51 7.59
N ASN A 7 -5.93 -26.42 7.92
CA ASN A 7 -5.27 -26.46 9.23
C ASN A 7 -3.75 -26.23 9.16
N LEU A 8 -3.24 -25.27 9.94
CA LEU A 8 -1.81 -24.97 10.06
C LEU A 8 -1.15 -25.93 11.06
N CYS A 9 -0.45 -26.95 10.56
CA CYS A 9 0.29 -27.88 11.40
C CYS A 9 1.73 -27.37 11.67
N PRO A 10 2.21 -27.37 12.93
CA PRO A 10 3.60 -27.09 13.23
C PRO A 10 4.49 -28.22 12.70
N CYS A 11 5.60 -27.85 12.06
CA CYS A 11 6.58 -28.79 11.54
C CYS A 11 8.00 -28.32 11.86
N LYS A 12 8.94 -29.27 11.92
CA LYS A 12 10.37 -29.03 12.09
C LYS A 12 11.12 -29.59 10.89
N ILE A 13 11.96 -28.77 10.25
CA ILE A 13 12.82 -29.23 9.16
C ILE A 13 13.93 -30.11 9.77
N LEU A 14 14.04 -31.34 9.27
CA LEU A 14 15.08 -32.30 9.66
C LEU A 14 16.28 -32.23 8.70
N LYS A 15 16.01 -32.18 7.40
CA LYS A 15 17.06 -32.22 6.36
C LYS A 15 16.66 -31.38 5.16
N VAL A 16 17.64 -30.72 4.56
CA VAL A 16 17.49 -30.03 3.27
C VAL A 16 18.04 -30.96 2.19
N LEU A 17 17.23 -31.26 1.19
CA LEU A 17 17.58 -32.10 0.05
C LEU A 17 17.66 -31.18 -1.18
N GLU A 18 18.87 -31.00 -1.69
CA GLU A 18 19.12 -30.28 -2.93
C GLU A 18 19.13 -31.26 -4.10
N GLU A 19 18.14 -31.15 -4.98
CA GLU A 19 18.01 -31.99 -6.17
C GLU A 19 18.13 -31.10 -7.41
N GLY A 20 19.38 -30.82 -7.82
CA GLY A 20 19.70 -29.99 -8.98
C GLY A 20 19.27 -28.52 -8.86
N THR A 21 19.80 -27.69 -9.74
CA THR A 21 19.94 -26.21 -9.66
C THR A 21 18.69 -25.37 -9.37
N VAL A 22 17.49 -25.93 -9.18
CA VAL A 22 16.26 -25.13 -9.01
C VAL A 22 15.28 -25.63 -7.93
N LYS A 23 15.31 -26.90 -7.47
CA LYS A 23 14.27 -27.43 -6.56
C LYS A 23 14.85 -27.93 -5.24
N THR A 24 14.77 -27.08 -4.20
CA THR A 24 15.05 -27.45 -2.81
C THR A 24 13.83 -28.15 -2.20
N LYS A 25 14.00 -29.41 -1.81
CA LYS A 25 13.03 -30.19 -1.04
C LYS A 25 13.44 -30.22 0.42
N TYR A 26 12.47 -30.24 1.32
CA TYR A 26 12.71 -30.30 2.75
C TYR A 26 12.11 -31.57 3.33
N GLU A 27 12.91 -32.32 4.07
CA GLU A 27 12.41 -33.37 4.93
C GLU A 27 11.93 -32.72 6.23
N VAL A 28 10.63 -32.81 6.51
CA VAL A 28 9.99 -32.19 7.67
C VAL A 28 9.36 -33.24 8.58
N ALA A 29 9.52 -33.05 9.88
CA ALA A 29 8.81 -33.77 10.92
C ALA A 29 7.60 -32.96 11.39
N TRP A 30 6.41 -33.56 11.32
CA TRP A 30 5.17 -33.00 11.84
C TRP A 30 5.13 -33.11 13.35
N LEU A 31 4.73 -32.02 14.00
CA LEU A 31 4.67 -31.94 15.46
C LEU A 31 3.22 -31.91 15.94
N ASP A 32 2.94 -32.66 17.01
CA ASP A 32 1.69 -32.56 17.75
C ASP A 32 1.65 -31.28 18.62
N ARG A 33 0.49 -30.97 19.21
CA ARG A 33 0.31 -29.91 20.22
C ARG A 33 1.34 -30.00 21.36
N ASN A 34 1.80 -31.22 21.68
CA ASN A 34 2.82 -31.51 22.68
C ASN A 34 4.28 -31.53 22.14
N LYS A 35 4.52 -31.02 20.92
CA LYS A 35 5.84 -31.01 20.25
C LYS A 35 6.48 -32.38 20.04
N LYS A 36 5.70 -33.47 20.08
CA LYS A 36 6.18 -34.82 19.71
C LYS A 36 6.06 -35.01 18.21
N VAL A 37 7.02 -35.72 17.61
CA VAL A 37 7.03 -36.02 16.18
C VAL A 37 5.96 -37.06 15.89
N ILE A 38 5.02 -36.72 15.00
CA ILE A 38 3.93 -37.61 14.58
C ILE A 38 4.35 -38.39 13.33
N GLU A 39 4.89 -37.69 12.33
CA GLU A 39 5.13 -38.24 11.00
C GLU A 39 6.23 -37.43 10.30
N THR A 40 6.97 -38.05 9.38
CA THR A 40 7.96 -37.37 8.52
C THR A 40 7.47 -37.34 7.08
N ALA A 41 7.63 -36.21 6.41
CA ALA A 41 7.25 -36.04 5.00
C ALA A 41 8.28 -35.20 4.25
N ILE A 42 8.33 -35.39 2.92
CA ILE A 42 9.15 -34.56 2.03
C ILE A 42 8.23 -33.51 1.39
N VAL A 43 8.55 -32.24 1.60
CA VAL A 43 7.70 -31.10 1.24
C VAL A 43 8.52 -30.07 0.45
N ASN A 44 7.88 -29.39 -0.50
CA ASN A 44 8.52 -28.34 -1.27
C ASN A 44 8.58 -27.02 -0.48
N ARG A 45 9.51 -26.12 -0.86
CA ARG A 45 9.60 -24.79 -0.27
C ARG A 45 8.29 -23.99 -0.33
N SER A 46 7.53 -24.13 -1.42
CA SER A 46 6.27 -23.42 -1.67
C SER A 46 5.20 -23.71 -0.64
N ASP A 47 5.27 -24.87 0.02
CA ASP A 47 4.20 -25.35 0.90
C ASP A 47 4.50 -24.99 2.36
N LEU A 48 5.69 -24.44 2.65
CA LEU A 48 6.15 -24.08 3.98
C LEU A 48 6.03 -22.57 4.25
N ILE A 49 5.19 -22.23 5.23
CA ILE A 49 5.01 -20.88 5.76
C ILE A 49 5.74 -20.73 7.10
N TRP A 50 6.47 -19.63 7.25
CA TRP A 50 7.18 -19.27 8.47
C TRP A 50 6.22 -18.67 9.49
N LYS A 51 6.11 -19.30 10.67
CA LYS A 51 5.25 -18.79 11.77
C LYS A 51 5.79 -17.50 12.39
N LYS A 52 7.11 -17.28 12.31
CA LYS A 52 7.82 -16.10 12.81
C LYS A 52 8.97 -15.80 11.84
N SER A 53 9.23 -14.52 11.57
CA SER A 53 10.44 -14.15 10.83
C SER A 53 11.67 -14.71 11.56
N PRO A 54 12.75 -15.09 10.83
CA PRO A 54 13.97 -15.60 11.46
C PRO A 54 14.61 -14.57 12.43
N LEU A 55 14.19 -13.31 12.36
CA LEU A 55 14.68 -12.20 13.17
C LEU A 55 13.56 -11.69 14.07
N SER A 56 13.47 -12.25 15.28
CA SER A 56 12.57 -11.70 16.29
C SER A 56 12.98 -10.27 16.67
N ARG A 57 12.01 -9.41 17.06
CA ARG A 57 12.31 -8.08 17.61
C ARG A 57 13.29 -8.14 18.79
N ASN A 58 13.29 -9.23 19.54
CA ASN A 58 14.15 -9.45 20.70
C ASN A 58 15.59 -9.84 20.32
N SER A 59 15.80 -10.43 19.13
CA SER A 59 17.15 -10.73 18.61
C SER A 59 17.70 -9.61 17.73
N LEU A 60 16.83 -8.91 17.00
CA LEU A 60 17.22 -7.80 16.12
C LEU A 60 17.62 -6.54 16.89
N LYS A 61 16.88 -6.16 17.95
CA LYS A 61 17.18 -4.95 18.73
C LYS A 61 18.58 -4.96 19.36
N PRO A 62 19.02 -6.04 20.04
CA PRO A 62 20.39 -6.11 20.56
C PRO A 62 21.43 -6.14 19.45
N PHE A 63 21.14 -6.78 18.31
CA PHE A 63 22.04 -6.83 17.18
C PHE A 63 22.29 -5.44 16.58
N ILE A 64 21.21 -4.68 16.30
CA ILE A 64 21.33 -3.29 15.82
C ILE A 64 22.12 -2.44 16.82
N ARG A 65 21.80 -2.53 18.12
CA ARG A 65 22.52 -1.77 19.17
C ARG A 65 24.00 -2.13 19.31
N LYS A 66 24.40 -3.34 18.93
CA LYS A 66 25.80 -3.79 18.96
C LYS A 66 26.56 -3.44 17.68
N SER A 67 25.84 -3.29 16.57
CA SER A 67 26.44 -3.02 15.25
C SER A 67 26.48 -1.53 14.92
N THR A 68 25.69 -0.70 15.62
CA THR A 68 25.51 0.73 15.33
C THR A 68 25.80 1.59 16.55
N TYR A 69 26.13 2.86 16.30
CA TYR A 69 26.37 3.82 17.37
C TYR A 69 25.06 4.21 18.08
N ARG A 70 25.11 4.34 19.42
CA ARG A 70 23.92 4.60 20.27
C ARG A 70 23.20 5.90 19.93
N SER A 71 23.93 6.88 19.41
CA SER A 71 23.43 8.19 19.03
C SER A 71 22.79 8.21 17.64
N PHE A 72 23.17 7.29 16.74
CA PHE A 72 22.76 7.27 15.34
C PHE A 72 22.59 5.83 14.85
N PRO A 73 21.37 5.25 14.92
CA PRO A 73 21.10 3.85 14.60
C PRO A 73 21.33 3.44 13.14
N TRP A 74 21.64 4.38 12.25
CA TRP A 74 21.95 4.13 10.83
C TRP A 74 23.45 4.12 10.53
N VAL A 75 24.32 4.50 11.48
CA VAL A 75 25.78 4.50 11.30
C VAL A 75 26.36 3.22 11.91
N LEU A 76 26.99 2.41 11.06
CA LEU A 76 27.66 1.15 11.45
C LEU A 76 29.03 1.41 12.07
N HIS A 77 29.48 0.51 12.95
CA HIS A 77 30.86 0.51 13.43
C HIS A 77 31.87 0.25 12.32
N ASP A 78 33.02 0.91 12.41
CA ASP A 78 34.06 0.94 11.38
C ASP A 78 34.52 -0.48 11.00
N LYS A 79 34.78 -1.32 12.00
CA LYS A 79 35.20 -2.72 11.82
C LYS A 79 34.20 -3.57 11.03
N LEU A 80 32.91 -3.27 11.14
CA LEU A 80 31.85 -3.99 10.42
C LEU A 80 31.67 -3.43 9.00
N ALA A 81 31.72 -2.11 8.83
CA ALA A 81 31.60 -1.48 7.52
C ALA A 81 32.73 -1.91 6.57
N GLU A 82 33.97 -2.01 7.07
CA GLU A 82 35.12 -2.51 6.29
C GLU A 82 34.97 -3.97 5.89
N LYS A 83 34.55 -4.83 6.84
CA LYS A 83 34.39 -6.27 6.61
C LYS A 83 33.36 -6.59 5.51
N TYR A 84 32.32 -5.77 5.42
CA TYR A 84 31.21 -5.99 4.48
C TYR A 84 31.22 -5.00 3.30
N GLN A 85 32.27 -4.18 3.15
CA GLN A 85 32.44 -3.20 2.07
C GLN A 85 31.23 -2.27 1.91
N ILE A 86 30.66 -1.83 3.02
CA ILE A 86 29.50 -0.92 3.02
C ILE A 86 30.03 0.51 2.99
N SER A 87 29.54 1.32 2.05
CA SER A 87 29.92 2.74 1.98
C SER A 87 29.55 3.47 3.27
N ARG A 88 30.47 4.31 3.73
CA ARG A 88 30.37 5.12 4.95
C ARG A 88 29.90 6.54 4.67
N ASP A 89 29.71 6.87 3.40
CA ASP A 89 29.35 8.21 3.00
C ASP A 89 27.92 8.51 3.47
N PRO A 90 27.69 9.67 4.14
CA PRO A 90 26.35 10.06 4.51
C PRO A 90 25.48 10.22 3.25
N PRO A 91 24.15 10.01 3.35
CA PRO A 91 23.23 10.32 2.27
C PRO A 91 23.41 11.75 1.78
N GLN A 92 23.22 11.97 0.48
CA GLN A 92 23.49 13.23 -0.22
C GLN A 92 22.83 14.46 0.43
N ASP A 93 21.69 14.28 1.09
CA ASP A 93 20.95 15.32 1.82
C ASP A 93 21.62 15.80 3.13
N LEU A 94 22.59 15.03 3.63
CA LEU A 94 23.29 15.25 4.89
C LEU A 94 24.78 15.59 4.72
N GLU A 95 25.28 15.59 3.49
CA GLU A 95 26.64 16.02 3.17
C GLU A 95 26.89 17.46 3.64
N GLY A 96 27.94 17.66 4.45
CA GLY A 96 28.35 18.98 4.97
C GLY A 96 27.67 19.47 6.25
N LYS A 97 26.59 18.82 6.73
CA LYS A 97 25.92 19.17 8.01
C LYS A 97 26.44 18.35 9.20
N VAL A 98 26.95 17.16 8.92
CA VAL A 98 27.37 16.16 9.90
C VAL A 98 28.80 15.73 9.58
N PHE A 99 29.67 15.79 10.57
CA PHE A 99 31.00 15.16 10.52
C PHE A 99 31.01 13.98 11.48
N ILE A 100 31.48 12.83 10.99
CA ILE A 100 31.70 11.63 11.79
C ILE A 100 33.19 11.60 12.14
N GLN A 101 33.53 11.85 13.40
CA GLN A 101 34.89 11.69 13.90
C GLN A 101 34.86 10.65 15.03
N ASP A 102 35.61 9.56 14.88
CA ASP A 102 35.73 8.45 15.85
C ASP A 102 34.39 7.93 16.40
N GLY A 103 33.38 7.78 15.52
CA GLY A 103 32.05 7.29 15.89
C GLY A 103 31.17 8.28 16.63
N ILE A 104 31.57 9.56 16.71
CA ILE A 104 30.77 10.67 17.24
C ILE A 104 30.41 11.61 16.10
N VAL A 105 29.11 11.85 15.95
CA VAL A 105 28.56 12.83 15.00
C VAL A 105 28.45 14.17 15.70
N CYS A 106 29.18 15.16 15.19
CA CYS A 106 29.10 16.55 15.65
C CYS A 106 28.28 17.37 14.65
N ASN A 107 27.17 17.95 15.10
CA ASN A 107 26.45 18.96 14.32
C ASN A 107 27.19 20.29 14.44
N LYS A 108 27.48 20.94 13.30
CA LYS A 108 28.03 22.31 13.26
C LYS A 108 26.95 23.28 13.76
N ARG A 109 26.86 23.51 15.08
CA ARG A 109 26.16 24.69 15.61
C ARG A 109 27.03 25.90 15.26
N LYS A 110 26.54 26.81 14.42
CA LYS A 110 27.17 28.12 14.19
C LYS A 110 27.37 28.79 15.55
N LYS A 111 28.62 28.93 15.96
CA LYS A 111 29.03 29.63 17.17
C LYS A 111 29.79 30.86 16.70
N ASP A 112 29.04 31.92 16.41
CA ASP A 112 29.61 33.26 16.31
C ASP A 112 29.84 33.75 17.75
N ALA A 113 31.10 33.96 18.11
CA ALA A 113 31.52 34.84 19.20
C ALA A 113 33.05 35.02 19.16
N THR A 114 33.50 36.12 18.58
CA THR A 114 34.51 36.95 19.23
C THR A 114 33.90 37.49 20.53
N ASP A 115 34.35 36.99 21.67
CA ASP A 115 35.02 37.83 22.67
C ASP A 115 35.44 37.02 23.91
N VAL A 116 36.52 37.54 24.49
CA VAL A 116 37.37 37.00 25.53
C VAL A 116 36.67 36.96 26.90
N GLU A 117 37.07 35.96 27.68
CA GLU A 117 37.00 35.77 29.13
C GLU A 117 36.46 36.93 29.99
N GLU A 118 35.50 36.65 30.90
CA GLU A 118 35.83 36.58 32.33
C GLU A 118 34.68 36.03 33.20
N SER A 119 35.11 35.54 34.35
CA SER A 119 34.42 34.76 35.37
C SER A 119 33.30 35.45 36.16
N GLY A 120 32.41 34.64 36.76
CA GLY A 120 32.09 34.81 38.19
C GLY A 120 30.64 35.07 38.61
N LYS A 121 30.08 34.07 39.34
CA LYS A 121 29.23 34.20 40.55
C LYS A 121 27.76 34.70 40.46
N LEU A 122 26.85 33.76 40.76
CA LEU A 122 25.94 33.75 41.93
C LEU A 122 25.06 35.00 42.24
N LYS A 123 23.73 34.90 42.07
CA LYS A 123 22.70 34.85 43.16
C LYS A 123 21.29 35.27 42.71
N LYS A 124 20.31 34.55 43.27
CA LYS A 124 18.86 34.86 43.34
C LYS A 124 18.59 36.27 43.89
N LYS A 125 17.59 36.98 43.33
CA LYS A 125 16.61 37.71 44.15
C LYS A 125 15.28 37.96 43.41
N LYS A 126 14.21 37.53 44.09
CA LYS A 126 12.80 37.86 43.92
C LYS A 126 12.57 39.30 44.39
N VAL A 127 11.59 40.02 43.84
CA VAL A 127 10.59 40.86 44.55
C VAL A 127 9.66 41.56 43.55
N GLU A 128 8.38 41.57 43.93
CA GLU A 128 7.19 42.20 43.33
C GLU A 128 7.20 43.74 43.34
N GLY A 129 6.29 44.37 42.58
CA GLY A 129 5.67 45.63 43.01
C GLY A 129 5.25 46.63 41.92
N GLU A 130 3.97 46.57 41.54
CA GLU A 130 3.00 47.60 41.14
C GLU A 130 3.34 48.88 40.32
N LYS A 131 2.50 49.04 39.28
CA LYS A 131 1.71 50.21 38.79
C LYS A 131 2.41 51.53 38.39
N ALA A 132 2.21 51.91 37.14
CA ALA A 132 1.61 53.21 36.76
C ALA A 132 1.17 53.23 35.28
N GLU A 133 0.01 53.84 35.05
CA GLU A 133 -0.61 54.14 33.75
C GLU A 133 0.26 55.06 32.88
N ALA A 134 0.16 54.91 31.55
CA ALA A 134 -0.39 55.94 30.64
C ALA A 134 0.21 55.85 29.22
N THR A 135 -0.68 56.06 28.25
CA THR A 135 -0.46 56.66 26.92
C THR A 135 0.31 55.90 25.82
N GLY A 136 -0.48 55.32 24.91
CA GLY A 136 -0.44 55.54 23.45
C GLY A 136 0.87 55.36 22.68
N LYS A 137 0.93 54.30 21.86
CA LYS A 137 1.23 54.30 20.40
C LYS A 137 1.63 52.90 19.91
N ASP A 138 1.16 52.58 18.70
CA ASP A 138 1.62 51.52 17.78
C ASP A 138 1.79 50.10 18.33
N LYS A 139 0.74 49.28 18.15
CA LYS A 139 0.83 47.82 18.32
C LYS A 139 1.57 47.20 17.13
N GLN A 140 2.90 47.29 17.13
CA GLN A 140 3.71 46.23 16.56
C GLN A 140 3.56 45.02 17.48
N GLN A 141 2.65 44.11 17.11
CA GLN A 141 2.55 42.80 17.76
C GLN A 141 3.90 42.10 17.55
N LYS A 142 4.71 42.01 18.60
CA LYS A 142 5.76 41.00 18.68
C LYS A 142 5.05 39.66 18.65
N GLU A 143 5.26 38.89 17.59
CA GLU A 143 4.80 37.50 17.51
C GLU A 143 5.31 36.76 18.74
N GLU A 144 4.38 36.22 19.54
CA GLU A 144 4.73 35.42 20.70
C GLU A 144 5.43 34.14 20.21
N PRO A 145 6.52 33.71 20.86
CA PRO A 145 7.24 32.50 20.44
C PRO A 145 6.32 31.28 20.54
N ILE A 146 6.06 30.65 19.39
CA ILE A 146 5.19 29.47 19.26
C ILE A 146 5.70 28.37 20.22
N LYS A 147 4.86 27.98 21.19
CA LYS A 147 5.15 26.89 22.12
C LYS A 147 4.50 25.61 21.64
N TYR A 148 5.32 24.57 21.50
CA TYR A 148 4.86 23.23 21.18
C TYR A 148 4.53 22.42 22.44
N PRO A 149 3.58 21.47 22.36
CA PRO A 149 2.78 21.11 21.18
C PRO A 149 1.59 22.06 20.94
N ILE A 150 1.33 22.39 19.68
CA ILE A 150 0.20 23.22 19.22
C ILE A 150 -0.62 22.41 18.20
N ASP A 151 -1.93 22.66 18.16
CA ASP A 151 -2.85 22.07 17.18
C ASP A 151 -2.61 22.67 15.78
N ASP A 152 -2.68 21.86 14.72
CA ASP A 152 -2.35 22.25 13.35
C ASP A 152 -3.22 23.42 12.86
N LEU A 153 -4.47 23.52 13.35
CA LEU A 153 -5.38 24.62 13.02
C LEU A 153 -5.01 25.96 13.68
N LEU A 154 -4.16 25.93 14.71
CA LEU A 154 -3.74 27.10 15.47
C LEU A 154 -2.37 27.62 15.03
N VAL A 155 -1.70 26.92 14.11
CA VAL A 155 -0.46 27.37 13.47
C VAL A 155 -0.82 28.41 12.42
N GLN A 156 -0.44 29.66 12.67
CA GLN A 156 -0.61 30.71 11.66
C GLN A 156 0.53 30.62 10.64
N PRO A 157 0.22 30.82 9.34
CA PRO A 157 1.24 30.84 8.30
C PRO A 157 2.21 32.01 8.53
N VAL A 158 3.50 31.72 8.42
CA VAL A 158 4.60 32.69 8.52
C VAL A 158 4.65 33.52 7.23
N THR A 159 5.26 34.71 7.25
CA THR A 159 5.42 35.56 6.05
C THR A 159 6.18 34.91 4.89
N ASP A 160 6.95 33.86 5.14
CA ASP A 160 7.65 33.06 4.12
C ASP A 160 6.82 31.84 3.64
N ASP A 161 5.65 31.58 4.22
CA ASP A 161 4.80 30.48 3.76
C ASP A 161 4.15 30.82 2.42
N PRO A 162 4.13 29.88 1.46
CA PRO A 162 3.45 30.10 0.20
C PRO A 162 1.98 30.42 0.48
N VAL A 163 1.49 31.52 -0.11
CA VAL A 163 0.07 31.86 -0.07
C VAL A 163 -0.68 30.71 -0.72
N PHE A 164 -1.28 29.83 0.10
CA PHE A 164 -2.17 28.81 -0.40
C PHE A 164 -3.36 29.54 -1.02
N THR A 165 -3.35 29.63 -2.35
CA THR A 165 -4.51 30.10 -3.10
C THR A 165 -5.72 29.24 -2.75
N ALA A 166 -6.91 29.80 -2.96
CA ALA A 166 -8.16 29.07 -2.76
C ALA A 166 -8.07 27.69 -3.42
N ARG A 167 -8.54 26.66 -2.70
CA ARG A 167 -8.55 25.27 -3.16
C ARG A 167 -9.03 25.24 -4.63
N PRO A 168 -8.29 24.60 -5.55
CA PRO A 168 -8.72 24.51 -6.93
C PRO A 168 -10.11 23.89 -6.99
N LEU A 169 -11.00 24.47 -7.80
CA LEU A 169 -12.33 23.91 -7.99
C LEU A 169 -12.19 22.51 -8.61
N PRO A 170 -12.95 21.51 -8.13
CA PRO A 170 -12.94 20.19 -8.73
C PRO A 170 -13.41 20.32 -10.19
N SER A 171 -12.69 19.65 -11.10
CA SER A 171 -13.13 19.57 -12.49
C SER A 171 -14.47 18.83 -12.55
N THR A 172 -15.40 19.38 -13.33
CA THR A 172 -16.68 18.74 -13.68
C THR A 172 -16.73 18.37 -15.16
N ASP A 173 -15.58 18.37 -15.84
CA ASP A 173 -15.47 18.07 -17.27
C ASP A 173 -15.39 16.56 -17.49
N PHE A 174 -16.54 15.90 -17.34
CA PHE A 174 -16.71 14.47 -17.60
C PHE A 174 -17.75 14.25 -18.72
N LYS A 175 -17.48 13.27 -19.58
CA LYS A 175 -18.38 12.76 -20.62
C LYS A 175 -19.47 11.87 -20.03
N VAL A 176 -19.23 11.27 -18.87
CA VAL A 176 -20.22 10.51 -18.12
C VAL A 176 -21.10 11.44 -17.27
N PRO A 177 -22.36 11.07 -16.98
CA PRO A 177 -23.19 11.81 -16.03
C PRO A 177 -22.50 11.95 -14.67
N MET A 178 -22.68 13.11 -14.01
CA MET A 178 -22.05 13.40 -12.72
C MET A 178 -22.35 12.35 -11.64
N ASP A 179 -23.55 11.77 -11.66
CA ASP A 179 -23.96 10.72 -10.72
C ASP A 179 -23.11 9.44 -10.85
N CYS A 180 -22.52 9.21 -12.02
CA CYS A 180 -21.69 8.03 -12.32
C CYS A 180 -20.19 8.28 -12.16
N VAL A 181 -19.76 9.53 -11.92
CA VAL A 181 -18.33 9.88 -11.84
C VAL A 181 -17.65 9.14 -10.67
N GLY A 182 -18.36 8.97 -9.55
CA GLY A 182 -17.85 8.19 -8.42
C GLY A 182 -17.57 6.72 -8.79
N ASP A 183 -18.49 6.10 -9.53
CA ASP A 183 -18.33 4.71 -10.00
C ASP A 183 -17.19 4.61 -11.02
N LEU A 184 -17.09 5.57 -11.94
CA LEU A 184 -16.02 5.65 -12.93
C LEU A 184 -14.64 5.69 -12.23
N LEU A 185 -14.48 6.61 -11.29
CA LEU A 185 -13.22 6.79 -10.55
C LEU A 185 -12.89 5.56 -9.70
N MET A 186 -13.88 4.97 -9.02
CA MET A 186 -13.67 3.78 -8.20
C MET A 186 -13.21 2.57 -9.05
N VAL A 187 -13.88 2.31 -10.18
CA VAL A 187 -13.48 1.20 -11.07
C VAL A 187 -12.12 1.47 -11.70
N TRP A 188 -11.85 2.71 -12.15
CA TRP A 188 -10.57 3.08 -12.74
C TRP A 188 -9.41 2.98 -11.75
N ASP A 189 -9.59 3.50 -10.52
CA ASP A 189 -8.59 3.44 -9.46
C ASP A 189 -8.26 1.99 -9.10
N PHE A 190 -9.28 1.13 -9.02
CA PHE A 190 -9.08 -0.30 -8.81
C PHE A 190 -8.28 -0.93 -9.96
N CYS A 191 -8.68 -0.70 -11.21
CA CYS A 191 -7.98 -1.28 -12.37
C CYS A 191 -6.53 -0.79 -12.47
N SER A 192 -6.28 0.47 -12.12
CA SER A 192 -4.95 1.08 -12.13
C SER A 192 -4.07 0.51 -11.01
N SER A 193 -4.60 0.46 -9.79
CA SER A 193 -3.91 -0.07 -8.60
C SER A 193 -3.61 -1.56 -8.70
N TYR A 194 -4.53 -2.34 -9.26
CA TYR A 194 -4.41 -3.80 -9.44
C TYR A 194 -4.02 -4.22 -10.86
N SER A 195 -3.50 -3.29 -11.68
CA SER A 195 -3.13 -3.55 -13.08
C SER A 195 -2.25 -4.78 -13.27
N LYS A 196 -1.25 -4.98 -12.39
CA LYS A 196 -0.37 -6.15 -12.39
C LYS A 196 -1.11 -7.46 -12.09
N LEU A 197 -2.07 -7.44 -11.17
CA LEU A 197 -2.88 -8.61 -10.80
C LEU A 197 -3.88 -8.96 -11.91
N LEU A 198 -4.48 -7.93 -12.51
CA LEU A 198 -5.46 -8.07 -13.59
C LEU A 198 -4.80 -8.33 -14.96
N HIS A 199 -3.48 -8.24 -15.05
CA HIS A 199 -2.71 -8.28 -16.30
C HIS A 199 -3.19 -7.23 -17.33
N LEU A 200 -3.63 -6.06 -16.83
CA LEU A 200 -4.03 -4.93 -17.66
C LEU A 200 -2.81 -4.10 -18.04
N LEU A 201 -2.77 -3.64 -19.29
CA LEU A 201 -1.86 -2.57 -19.70
C LEU A 201 -2.28 -1.27 -19.00
N PRO A 202 -1.33 -0.37 -18.67
CA PRO A 202 -1.67 0.93 -18.11
C PRO A 202 -2.49 1.75 -19.14
N PHE A 203 -3.55 2.42 -18.69
CA PHE A 203 -4.39 3.30 -19.48
C PHE A 203 -4.78 4.55 -18.69
N SER A 204 -5.06 5.65 -19.39
CA SER A 204 -5.45 6.91 -18.76
C SER A 204 -6.92 6.91 -18.31
N LEU A 205 -7.29 7.82 -17.43
CA LEU A 205 -8.69 8.00 -17.02
C LEU A 205 -9.55 8.42 -18.23
N GLU A 206 -9.00 9.28 -19.08
CA GLU A 206 -9.63 9.76 -20.31
C GLU A 206 -9.91 8.61 -21.28
N ASP A 207 -8.95 7.68 -21.45
CA ASP A 207 -9.14 6.49 -22.30
C ASP A 207 -10.24 5.58 -21.77
N PHE A 208 -10.30 5.42 -20.44
CA PHE A 208 -11.34 4.62 -19.80
C PHE A 208 -12.73 5.26 -19.94
N GLU A 209 -12.83 6.57 -19.70
CA GLU A 209 -14.06 7.33 -19.91
C GLU A 209 -14.53 7.24 -21.37
N ASN A 210 -13.63 7.45 -22.32
CA ASN A 210 -13.91 7.30 -23.74
C ASN A 210 -14.43 5.91 -24.08
N ALA A 211 -13.81 4.87 -23.50
CA ALA A 211 -14.20 3.48 -23.71
C ALA A 211 -15.61 3.16 -23.16
N ILE A 212 -15.98 3.74 -22.02
CA ILE A 212 -17.32 3.58 -21.43
C ILE A 212 -18.39 4.28 -22.29
N CYS A 213 -18.12 5.52 -22.71
CA CYS A 213 -19.04 6.32 -23.53
C CYS A 213 -19.11 5.87 -25.00
N HIS A 214 -18.18 5.01 -25.43
CA HIS A 214 -18.15 4.51 -26.79
C HIS A 214 -19.37 3.62 -27.09
N LYS A 215 -20.03 3.90 -28.23
CA LYS A 215 -21.21 3.16 -28.69
C LYS A 215 -20.89 1.97 -29.59
N GLY A 216 -19.66 1.87 -30.08
CA GLY A 216 -19.20 0.75 -30.89
C GLY A 216 -19.12 -0.56 -30.11
N SER A 217 -19.27 -1.67 -30.84
CA SER A 217 -19.08 -3.02 -30.30
C SER A 217 -17.60 -3.30 -30.03
N ASN A 218 -17.31 -4.01 -28.94
CA ASN A 218 -15.99 -4.61 -28.68
C ASN A 218 -14.84 -3.60 -28.52
N VAL A 219 -15.02 -2.57 -27.70
CA VAL A 219 -13.89 -1.74 -27.26
C VAL A 219 -12.91 -2.60 -26.48
N THR A 220 -11.69 -2.77 -27.00
CA THR A 220 -10.67 -3.66 -26.43
C THR A 220 -10.45 -3.43 -24.94
N LEU A 221 -10.43 -2.17 -24.49
CA LEU A 221 -10.26 -1.83 -23.09
C LEU A 221 -11.38 -2.38 -22.20
N ILE A 222 -12.63 -2.25 -22.63
CA ILE A 222 -13.80 -2.79 -21.90
C ILE A 222 -13.76 -4.31 -21.87
N VAL A 223 -13.49 -4.94 -23.01
CA VAL A 223 -13.45 -6.40 -23.09
C VAL A 223 -12.34 -6.97 -22.22
N GLU A 224 -11.15 -6.36 -22.25
CA GLU A 224 -10.02 -6.80 -21.43
C GLU A 224 -10.29 -6.59 -19.94
N THR A 225 -10.90 -5.46 -19.56
CA THR A 225 -11.26 -5.15 -18.16
C THR A 225 -12.29 -6.15 -17.63
N HIS A 226 -13.37 -6.42 -18.37
CA HIS A 226 -14.34 -7.45 -17.98
C HIS A 226 -13.70 -8.84 -17.90
N SER A 227 -12.90 -9.19 -18.91
CA SER A 227 -12.26 -10.50 -18.98
C SER A 227 -11.24 -10.72 -17.87
N SER A 228 -10.49 -9.70 -17.46
CA SER A 228 -9.55 -9.79 -16.34
C SER A 228 -10.26 -9.98 -15.00
N LEU A 229 -11.30 -9.19 -14.73
CA LEU A 229 -12.12 -9.32 -13.51
C LEU A 229 -12.78 -10.70 -13.42
N LEU A 230 -13.41 -11.15 -14.50
CA LEU A 230 -14.06 -12.47 -14.56
C LEU A 230 -13.05 -13.63 -14.43
N ARG A 231 -11.84 -13.50 -15.01
CA ARG A 231 -10.76 -14.48 -14.83
C ARG A 231 -10.36 -14.60 -13.36
N LEU A 232 -10.23 -13.47 -12.67
CA LEU A 232 -9.88 -13.44 -11.25
C LEU A 232 -10.96 -14.09 -10.39
N LEU A 233 -12.23 -13.76 -10.64
CA LEU A 233 -13.36 -14.41 -9.97
C LEU A 233 -13.40 -15.92 -10.21
N LYS A 234 -13.15 -16.38 -11.44
CA LYS A 234 -13.14 -17.82 -11.77
C LYS A 234 -12.07 -18.61 -11.01
N HIS A 235 -10.97 -17.97 -10.64
CA HIS A 235 -9.86 -18.60 -9.92
C HIS A 235 -10.12 -18.75 -8.42
N ASP A 236 -11.07 -18.01 -7.85
CA ASP A 236 -11.42 -18.15 -6.44
C ASP A 236 -12.30 -19.39 -6.19
N LYS A 237 -12.07 -20.11 -5.09
CA LYS A 237 -12.75 -21.38 -4.77
C LYS A 237 -14.00 -21.21 -3.92
N ASP A 238 -14.53 -19.99 -3.83
CA ASP A 238 -15.73 -19.74 -3.04
C ASP A 238 -16.99 -20.27 -3.71
N GLU A 239 -17.99 -20.58 -2.88
CA GLU A 239 -19.24 -21.26 -3.19
C GLU A 239 -20.03 -20.60 -4.35
N TYR A 240 -19.82 -19.28 -4.54
CA TYR A 240 -20.24 -18.45 -5.67
C TYR A 240 -19.89 -19.05 -7.05
N ASN A 241 -18.72 -19.71 -7.15
CA ASN A 241 -18.22 -20.34 -8.38
C ASN A 241 -18.78 -21.74 -8.65
N SER A 242 -19.41 -22.41 -7.67
CA SER A 242 -19.85 -23.80 -7.86
C SER A 242 -21.04 -23.92 -8.84
N ALA A 243 -21.86 -22.87 -8.95
CA ALA A 243 -22.95 -22.76 -9.92
C ALA A 243 -22.47 -22.31 -11.32
N VAL A 244 -21.59 -21.29 -11.39
CA VAL A 244 -20.98 -20.79 -12.65
C VAL A 244 -20.13 -21.89 -13.30
N GLN A 245 -19.23 -22.51 -12.53
CA GLN A 245 -18.29 -23.49 -13.06
C GLN A 245 -19.00 -24.70 -13.66
N LYS A 246 -20.19 -25.10 -13.19
CA LYS A 246 -20.90 -26.25 -13.77
C LYS A 246 -21.38 -25.99 -15.21
N ARG A 247 -21.65 -24.73 -15.59
CA ARG A 247 -22.11 -24.37 -16.95
C ARG A 247 -20.96 -24.03 -17.92
N THR A 248 -19.87 -23.42 -17.44
CA THR A 248 -18.80 -22.85 -18.31
C THR A 248 -17.42 -23.52 -18.13
N ARG A 249 -17.39 -24.75 -17.60
CA ARG A 249 -16.22 -25.47 -17.05
C ARG A 249 -14.98 -25.63 -17.94
N ALA A 250 -15.06 -25.40 -19.25
CA ALA A 250 -13.96 -25.70 -20.19
C ALA A 250 -13.48 -24.53 -21.05
N LEU A 251 -14.20 -23.40 -21.07
CA LEU A 251 -13.87 -22.32 -22.01
C LEU A 251 -12.93 -21.29 -21.36
N LYS A 252 -11.84 -20.99 -22.07
CA LYS A 252 -11.02 -19.81 -21.79
C LYS A 252 -11.84 -18.57 -22.13
N ILE A 253 -11.79 -17.56 -21.29
CA ILE A 253 -12.42 -16.27 -21.60
C ILE A 253 -11.63 -15.66 -22.77
N THR A 254 -12.32 -15.43 -23.89
CA THR A 254 -11.83 -14.86 -25.13
C THR A 254 -12.64 -13.61 -25.49
N LEU A 255 -12.13 -12.81 -26.42
CA LEU A 255 -12.79 -11.61 -26.95
C LEU A 255 -14.22 -11.87 -27.47
N THR A 256 -14.55 -13.11 -27.83
CA THR A 256 -15.83 -13.50 -28.41
C THR A 256 -16.82 -14.08 -27.41
N ASN A 257 -16.37 -14.62 -26.28
CA ASN A 257 -17.25 -15.33 -25.32
C ASN A 257 -17.41 -14.62 -23.97
N TRP A 258 -16.65 -13.55 -23.70
CA TRP A 258 -16.72 -12.83 -22.42
C TRP A 258 -18.13 -12.32 -22.08
N THR A 259 -18.95 -12.01 -23.09
CA THR A 259 -20.35 -11.60 -22.90
C THR A 259 -21.23 -12.71 -22.33
N GLU A 260 -20.94 -13.98 -22.66
CA GLU A 260 -21.66 -15.13 -22.10
C GLU A 260 -21.35 -15.26 -20.60
N PHE A 261 -20.06 -15.19 -20.24
CA PHE A 261 -19.62 -15.18 -18.84
C PHE A 261 -20.19 -14.00 -18.06
N LEU A 262 -20.27 -12.82 -18.69
CA LEU A 262 -20.86 -11.65 -18.08
C LEU A 262 -22.37 -11.85 -17.85
N CYS A 263 -23.09 -12.44 -18.79
CA CYS A 263 -24.51 -12.73 -18.62
C CYS A 263 -24.75 -13.75 -17.51
N ASP A 264 -23.95 -14.81 -17.44
CA ASP A 264 -24.01 -15.78 -16.33
C ASP A 264 -23.78 -15.10 -14.98
N PHE A 265 -22.80 -14.19 -14.90
CA PHE A 265 -22.53 -13.42 -13.70
C PHE A 265 -23.71 -12.51 -13.30
N ILE A 266 -24.29 -11.79 -14.25
CA ILE A 266 -25.45 -10.93 -13.99
C ILE A 266 -26.67 -11.77 -13.55
N GLU A 267 -26.90 -12.94 -14.16
CA GLU A 267 -27.97 -13.87 -13.78
C GLU A 267 -27.83 -14.34 -12.32
N ILE A 268 -26.60 -14.49 -11.82
CA ILE A 268 -26.32 -14.98 -10.47
C ILE A 268 -26.48 -13.89 -9.42
N ILE A 269 -26.00 -12.69 -9.70
CA ILE A 269 -26.14 -11.57 -8.78
C ILE A 269 -27.59 -11.12 -8.67
N ASN A 270 -28.40 -11.37 -9.70
CA ASN A 270 -29.84 -11.13 -9.71
C ASN A 270 -30.21 -9.71 -9.23
N VAL A 271 -29.36 -8.73 -9.56
CA VAL A 271 -29.67 -7.31 -9.35
C VAL A 271 -30.66 -6.93 -10.45
N GLY A 272 -31.89 -6.62 -10.05
CA GLY A 272 -33.03 -6.42 -10.95
C GLY A 272 -32.76 -5.41 -12.06
N ASP A 273 -31.95 -4.40 -11.78
CA ASP A 273 -31.62 -3.29 -12.69
C ASP A 273 -30.83 -3.72 -13.95
N PHE A 274 -30.10 -4.84 -13.88
CA PHE A 274 -29.28 -5.32 -14.99
C PHE A 274 -29.96 -6.43 -15.81
N SER A 275 -31.00 -7.07 -15.24
CA SER A 275 -31.69 -8.22 -15.85
C SER A 275 -32.32 -7.90 -17.21
N THR A 276 -32.86 -6.69 -17.36
CA THR A 276 -33.44 -6.17 -18.62
C THR A 276 -32.41 -6.07 -19.74
N ASN A 277 -31.17 -5.78 -19.39
CA ASN A 277 -30.06 -5.54 -20.32
C ASN A 277 -29.35 -6.83 -20.75
N ILE A 278 -29.54 -7.96 -20.04
CA ILE A 278 -28.91 -9.26 -20.36
C ILE A 278 -29.13 -9.65 -21.84
N THR A 279 -30.35 -9.47 -22.35
CA THR A 279 -30.67 -9.86 -23.74
C THR A 279 -29.88 -9.06 -24.78
N THR A 280 -29.58 -7.79 -24.49
CA THR A 280 -28.78 -6.93 -25.37
C THR A 280 -27.29 -7.28 -25.31
N VAL A 281 -26.80 -7.67 -24.12
CA VAL A 281 -25.43 -8.16 -23.92
C VAL A 281 -25.21 -9.50 -24.63
N LYS A 282 -26.16 -10.45 -24.52
CA LYS A 282 -26.10 -11.74 -25.23
C LYS A 282 -26.04 -11.58 -26.75
N ARG A 283 -26.65 -10.51 -27.30
CA ARG A 283 -26.59 -10.19 -28.73
C ARG A 283 -25.30 -9.50 -29.17
N GLY A 284 -24.36 -9.26 -28.25
CA GLY A 284 -23.07 -8.60 -28.55
C GLY A 284 -23.17 -7.07 -28.63
N HIS A 285 -24.28 -6.48 -28.20
CA HIS A 285 -24.52 -5.03 -28.29
C HIS A 285 -24.17 -4.28 -27.00
N TYR A 286 -23.17 -4.75 -26.24
CA TYR A 286 -22.75 -4.12 -24.98
C TYR A 286 -22.41 -2.62 -25.15
N GLY A 287 -21.86 -2.22 -26.30
CA GLY A 287 -21.56 -0.81 -26.61
C GLY A 287 -22.79 0.11 -26.61
N LEU A 288 -23.98 -0.41 -26.91
CA LEU A 288 -25.23 0.37 -26.92
C LEU A 288 -25.81 0.62 -25.53
N LEU A 289 -25.28 -0.04 -24.50
CA LEU A 289 -25.71 0.21 -23.12
C LEU A 289 -25.31 1.61 -22.68
N ASP A 290 -26.17 2.18 -21.82
CA ASP A 290 -25.88 3.45 -21.19
C ASP A 290 -24.66 3.37 -20.27
N ALA A 291 -23.94 4.47 -20.12
CA ALA A 291 -22.73 4.56 -19.31
C ALA A 291 -23.01 4.15 -17.86
N GLN A 292 -24.18 4.52 -17.31
CA GLN A 292 -24.59 4.14 -15.96
C GLN A 292 -24.71 2.62 -15.78
N VAL A 293 -25.28 1.92 -16.77
CA VAL A 293 -25.41 0.46 -16.73
C VAL A 293 -24.04 -0.21 -16.84
N LYS A 294 -23.19 0.25 -17.77
CA LYS A 294 -21.83 -0.29 -17.95
C LYS A 294 -21.00 -0.15 -16.68
N LEU A 295 -21.05 1.02 -16.05
CA LEU A 295 -20.33 1.30 -14.80
C LEU A 295 -20.93 0.55 -13.62
N GLY A 296 -22.25 0.43 -13.54
CA GLY A 296 -22.92 -0.37 -12.50
C GLY A 296 -22.50 -1.84 -12.51
N ILE A 297 -22.42 -2.45 -13.71
CA ILE A 297 -21.94 -3.83 -13.86
C ILE A 297 -20.46 -3.95 -13.45
N LEU A 298 -19.61 -3.03 -13.89
CA LEU A 298 -18.19 -3.04 -13.55
C LEU A 298 -17.96 -2.83 -12.05
N ARG A 299 -18.70 -1.93 -11.41
CA ARG A 299 -18.67 -1.74 -9.95
C ARG A 299 -18.96 -3.04 -9.24
N GLU A 300 -20.01 -3.75 -9.66
CA GLU A 300 -20.38 -5.00 -9.00
C GLU A 300 -19.32 -6.08 -9.20
N LEU A 301 -18.72 -6.20 -10.39
CA LEU A 301 -17.58 -7.07 -10.62
C LEU A 301 -16.41 -6.74 -9.68
N VAL A 302 -16.07 -5.46 -9.53
CA VAL A 302 -15.01 -5.01 -8.63
C VAL A 302 -15.34 -5.34 -7.18
N ASN A 303 -16.58 -5.13 -6.73
CA ASN A 303 -17.03 -5.47 -5.38
C ASN A 303 -16.86 -6.97 -5.08
N GLN A 304 -17.28 -7.83 -6.01
CA GLN A 304 -17.11 -9.27 -5.88
C GLN A 304 -15.62 -9.65 -5.84
N VAL A 305 -14.81 -9.02 -6.69
CA VAL A 305 -13.36 -9.23 -6.72
C VAL A 305 -12.70 -8.80 -5.42
N LEU A 306 -13.09 -7.67 -4.82
CA LEU A 306 -12.59 -7.23 -3.51
C LEU A 306 -12.96 -8.20 -2.38
N GLY A 307 -14.08 -8.92 -2.51
CA GLY A 307 -14.47 -10.00 -1.60
C GLY A 307 -13.54 -11.22 -1.63
N THR A 308 -12.82 -11.43 -2.73
CA THR A 308 -11.96 -12.61 -2.93
C THR A 308 -10.74 -12.64 -2.02
N ASP A 309 -10.36 -13.85 -1.62
CA ASP A 309 -9.18 -14.08 -0.77
C ASP A 309 -7.88 -13.63 -1.45
N ILE A 310 -7.82 -13.73 -2.78
CA ILE A 310 -6.64 -13.40 -3.60
C ILE A 310 -6.29 -11.91 -3.49
N VAL A 311 -7.30 -11.04 -3.57
CA VAL A 311 -7.07 -9.59 -3.47
C VAL A 311 -6.71 -9.22 -2.05
N ARG A 312 -7.34 -9.83 -1.04
CA ARG A 312 -7.03 -9.60 0.37
C ARG A 312 -5.61 -10.04 0.75
N GLU A 313 -5.14 -11.18 0.23
CA GLU A 313 -3.76 -11.63 0.42
C GLU A 313 -2.76 -10.66 -0.24
N ASN A 314 -3.07 -10.12 -1.43
CA ASN A 314 -2.21 -9.12 -2.09
C ASN A 314 -2.18 -7.77 -1.37
N TRP A 315 -3.32 -7.27 -0.86
CA TRP A 315 -3.36 -6.08 -0.01
C TRP A 315 -2.46 -6.23 1.22
N LEU A 316 -2.57 -7.37 1.93
CA LEU A 316 -1.74 -7.67 3.09
C LEU A 316 -0.25 -7.71 2.74
N ASN A 317 0.10 -8.28 1.60
CA ASN A 317 1.49 -8.33 1.15
C ASN A 317 2.03 -6.94 0.77
N SER A 318 1.22 -6.10 0.10
CA SER A 318 1.62 -4.74 -0.29
C SER A 318 1.86 -3.84 0.93
N VAL A 319 0.99 -3.93 1.94
CA VAL A 319 1.11 -3.15 3.20
C VAL A 319 2.31 -3.59 4.04
N LEU A 320 2.75 -4.85 3.93
CA LEU A 320 3.94 -5.35 4.61
C LEU A 320 5.25 -4.96 3.90
N THR A 321 5.17 -4.44 2.68
CA THR A 321 6.33 -4.01 1.86
C THR A 321 6.51 -2.49 1.76
N SER A 322 5.62 -1.68 2.35
CA SER A 322 5.83 -0.24 2.60
C SER A 322 6.21 0.00 4.06
#